data_AF-A0A485KJ81-F1
#
_entry.id   AF-A0A485KJ81-F1
#
_cell.length_a   1.000
_cell.length_b   1.000
_cell.length_c   1.000
_cell.angle_alpha   90.00
_cell.angle_beta   90.00
_cell.angle_gamma   90.00
#
_symmetry.space_group_name_H-M   'P 1'
#
loop_
_entity.id
_entity.type
_entity.pdbx_description
1 polymer ?
#
loop_
_entity_poly.entity_id
_entity_poly.type
_entity_poly.pdbx_seq_one_letter_code
_entity_poly.pdbx_strand_id
1 'polypeptide(L)'
;MFAGTDLHVISSIANSSNFVTQRLPMSLLTIRQVFSFVQSTQEFARLLDYSQVCRNLFFLGGVPRWAVEYLLALKTESNVLSLEMIEKCYTTITDTYVTSAFSVLNPRQRLRLAAFALSGRLVQPDELFDDKLTWSRLRDSSLCLLTPRSDRGYEIVVPYSLFRNINVPRSLSQAEVFFASAIVDMREFVDSKLFDIPPWKSWEVFGACFYALRINALLFLGHSTVKLGSLLRGATMDEQTSAIQVKLVPSTVFRCAQNFGSTTGQILTRQGNTLETIDWISSGCIAMNGEGGEGVDIFFALEHAVTGQVVVVVDQRKRQFGKFQPGQARIYLDKLSQSPSFLTNAILVRGIMNCVSVSNLASYTVPPYCFLISREQNDEFHGSLSYHPACSPFISVNTANKTAIQSLFIGSVNEVREVVEEIIRKRAEPNGGFSNEDDLHSIIHAKKVRVELDSEFLEFSY
;
A
#
# COMPACT_ATOMS: atom_id res chain seq x y z
N MET A 1 7.98 -0.31 26.41
CA MET A 1 8.46 -0.89 25.14
C MET A 1 9.42 -2.01 25.52
N PHE A 2 9.06 -3.28 25.31
CA PHE A 2 9.94 -4.38 25.72
C PHE A 2 11.16 -4.42 24.78
N ALA A 3 12.22 -3.73 25.21
CA ALA A 3 13.58 -3.92 24.72
C ALA A 3 14.09 -5.24 25.33
N GLY A 4 13.94 -6.34 24.59
CA GLY A 4 14.48 -7.65 24.94
C GLY A 4 15.36 -8.14 23.79
N THR A 5 16.61 -8.48 24.11
CA THR A 5 17.68 -8.89 23.20
C THR A 5 17.48 -10.24 22.52
N ASP A 6 16.31 -10.87 22.66
CA ASP A 6 16.09 -12.24 22.24
C ASP A 6 14.76 -12.39 21.49
N LEU A 7 14.82 -12.76 20.20
CA LEU A 7 13.72 -13.48 19.55
C LEU A 7 13.43 -14.81 20.30
N HIS A 8 14.38 -15.27 21.11
CA HIS A 8 14.18 -16.31 22.11
C HIS A 8 13.28 -15.94 23.29
N VAL A 9 13.01 -14.66 23.57
CA VAL A 9 12.04 -14.28 24.61
C VAL A 9 10.62 -14.43 24.08
N ILE A 10 10.37 -14.13 22.81
CA ILE A 10 9.05 -14.43 22.22
C ILE A 10 8.85 -15.95 22.13
N SER A 11 9.88 -16.72 21.77
CA SER A 11 9.77 -18.19 21.76
C SER A 11 9.83 -18.85 23.16
N SER A 12 10.48 -18.27 24.17
CA SER A 12 10.44 -18.79 25.55
C SER A 12 9.18 -18.39 26.30
N ILE A 13 8.58 -17.23 25.99
CA ILE A 13 7.20 -16.89 26.40
C ILE A 13 6.21 -17.77 25.63
N ALA A 14 6.46 -18.07 24.34
CA ALA A 14 5.64 -19.00 23.56
C ALA A 14 5.70 -20.44 24.07
N ASN A 15 6.84 -20.86 24.66
CA ASN A 15 7.04 -22.18 25.25
C ASN A 15 6.76 -22.23 26.76
N SER A 16 6.46 -21.10 27.41
CA SER A 16 6.04 -21.09 28.81
C SER A 16 4.57 -21.51 28.90
N SER A 17 4.33 -22.64 29.55
CA SER A 17 3.06 -23.34 29.74
C SER A 17 2.02 -22.61 30.61
N ASN A 18 2.07 -21.28 30.68
CA ASN A 18 1.12 -20.49 31.46
C ASN A 18 0.00 -19.93 30.56
N PHE A 19 -1.11 -20.68 30.51
CA PHE A 19 -2.36 -20.36 29.82
C PHE A 19 -3.07 -19.08 30.33
N VAL A 20 -2.51 -18.38 31.33
CA VAL A 20 -3.13 -17.24 32.02
C VAL A 20 -2.56 -15.89 31.57
N THR A 21 -1.45 -15.84 30.82
CA THR A 21 -0.93 -14.58 30.29
C THR A 21 -1.70 -14.15 29.05
N GLN A 22 -2.68 -13.25 29.23
CA GLN A 22 -3.25 -12.48 28.12
C GLN A 22 -2.11 -11.72 27.42
N ARG A 23 -1.68 -12.21 26.26
CA ARG A 23 -0.65 -11.54 25.46
C ARG A 23 -1.26 -10.25 24.92
N LEU A 24 -0.69 -9.10 25.29
CA LEU A 24 -1.01 -7.85 24.60
C LEU A 24 -0.63 -8.01 23.13
N PRO A 25 -1.53 -7.66 22.17
CA PRO A 25 -1.16 -7.70 20.76
C PRO A 25 0.03 -6.77 20.54
N MET A 26 1.17 -7.31 20.10
CA MET A 26 2.27 -6.48 19.58
C MET A 26 1.92 -6.14 18.13
N SER A 27 1.60 -4.88 17.86
CA SER A 27 1.42 -4.40 16.49
C SER A 27 2.78 -4.12 15.83
N LEU A 28 2.83 -4.18 14.50
CA LEU A 28 3.95 -3.61 13.76
C LEU A 28 3.93 -2.09 13.90
N LEU A 29 5.10 -1.47 13.94
CA LEU A 29 5.20 -0.02 13.88
C LEU A 29 4.87 0.46 12.48
N THR A 30 3.99 1.46 12.39
CA THR A 30 3.82 2.21 11.15
C THR A 30 5.10 2.97 10.81
N ILE A 31 5.29 3.31 9.53
CA ILE A 31 6.44 4.12 9.12
C ILE A 31 6.49 5.49 9.84
N ARG A 32 5.34 6.06 10.17
CA ARG A 32 5.23 7.31 10.94
C ARG A 32 5.78 7.14 12.35
N GLN A 33 5.42 6.05 13.03
CA GLN A 33 5.96 5.70 14.34
C GLN A 33 7.46 5.41 14.26
N VAL A 34 7.92 4.75 13.19
CA VAL A 34 9.35 4.52 12.95
C VAL A 34 10.08 5.86 12.86
N PHE A 35 9.66 6.75 11.96
CA PHE A 35 10.29 8.05 11.80
C PHE A 35 10.22 8.93 13.05
N SER A 36 9.11 8.90 13.78
CA SER A 36 8.99 9.65 15.04
C SER A 36 10.04 9.24 16.07
N PHE A 37 10.28 7.92 16.25
CA PHE A 37 11.33 7.49 17.18
C PHE A 37 12.73 7.84 16.65
N VAL A 38 12.98 7.72 15.33
CA VAL A 38 14.28 8.10 14.74
C VAL A 38 14.56 9.58 14.95
N GLN A 39 13.56 10.44 14.76
CA GLN A 39 13.65 11.89 14.98
C GLN A 39 13.89 12.24 16.45
N SER A 40 13.34 11.46 17.38
CA SER A 40 13.49 11.71 18.83
C SER A 40 14.93 11.55 19.32
N THR A 41 15.80 10.91 18.54
CA THR A 41 17.22 10.72 18.86
C THR A 41 18.07 11.60 17.96
N GLN A 42 18.72 12.62 18.54
CA GLN A 42 19.51 13.61 17.78
C GLN A 42 20.56 12.96 16.86
N GLU A 43 21.15 11.85 17.30
CA GLU A 43 22.14 11.10 16.54
C GLU A 43 21.57 10.43 15.28
N PHE A 44 20.30 10.02 15.31
CA PHE A 44 19.65 9.32 14.19
C PHE A 44 18.82 10.27 13.31
N ALA A 45 18.39 11.42 13.81
CA ALA A 45 17.50 12.33 13.09
C ALA A 45 18.04 12.72 11.69
N ARG A 46 19.36 12.94 11.56
CA ARG A 46 20.01 13.27 10.29
C ARG A 46 19.97 12.14 9.25
N LEU A 47 19.80 10.90 9.69
CA LEU A 47 19.72 9.75 8.79
C LEU A 47 18.44 9.78 7.94
N LEU A 48 17.40 10.49 8.39
CA LEU A 48 16.16 10.67 7.64
C LEU A 48 16.26 11.66 6.48
N ASP A 49 17.40 12.34 6.32
CA ASP A 49 17.65 13.18 5.14
C ASP A 49 18.01 12.32 3.90
N TYR A 50 18.32 11.04 4.09
CA TYR A 50 18.64 10.10 3.03
C TYR A 50 17.39 9.31 2.64
N SER A 51 16.88 9.51 1.42
CA SER A 51 15.70 8.79 0.92
C SER A 51 15.86 7.27 0.98
N GLN A 52 17.07 6.76 0.69
CA GLN A 52 17.35 5.33 0.78
C GLN A 52 17.30 4.80 2.22
N VAL A 53 17.71 5.59 3.22
CA VAL A 53 17.56 5.20 4.64
C VAL A 53 16.08 5.14 5.01
N CYS A 54 15.28 6.13 4.59
CA CYS A 54 13.83 6.15 4.79
C CYS A 54 13.15 4.92 4.16
N ARG A 55 13.56 4.52 2.94
CA ARG A 55 13.09 3.28 2.29
C ARG A 55 13.47 2.04 3.07
N ASN A 56 14.74 1.92 3.45
CA ASN A 56 15.24 0.76 4.19
C ASN A 56 14.51 0.60 5.54
N LEU A 57 14.28 1.70 6.27
CA LEU A 57 13.47 1.69 7.50
C LEU A 57 12.05 1.17 7.27
N PHE A 58 11.42 1.54 6.17
CA PHE A 58 10.14 0.98 5.76
C PHE A 58 10.25 -0.51 5.41
N PHE A 59 11.27 -0.91 4.64
CA PHE A 59 11.46 -2.30 4.21
C PHE A 59 11.74 -3.27 5.36
N LEU A 60 12.20 -2.77 6.51
CA LEU A 60 12.29 -3.54 7.77
C LEU A 60 10.91 -3.80 8.41
N GLY A 61 9.81 -3.40 7.78
CA GLY A 61 8.48 -3.95 8.04
C GLY A 61 7.91 -3.63 9.43
N GLY A 62 8.35 -2.55 10.06
CA GLY A 62 7.80 -2.09 11.34
C GLY A 62 8.24 -2.90 12.56
N VAL A 63 9.26 -3.76 12.44
CA VAL A 63 9.82 -4.49 13.58
C VAL A 63 10.86 -3.61 14.29
N PRO A 64 10.62 -3.18 15.55
CA PRO A 64 11.47 -2.19 16.22
C PRO A 64 12.95 -2.57 16.27
N ARG A 65 13.24 -3.85 16.57
CA ARG A 65 14.61 -4.34 16.66
C ARG A 65 15.38 -4.18 15.35
N TRP A 66 14.79 -4.59 14.23
CA TRP A 66 15.45 -4.51 12.93
C TRP A 66 15.78 -3.07 12.56
N ALA A 67 14.85 -2.14 12.82
CA ALA A 67 15.06 -0.71 12.58
C ALA A 67 16.18 -0.13 13.45
N VAL A 68 16.22 -0.43 14.75
CA VAL A 68 17.26 0.06 15.67
C VAL A 68 18.64 -0.48 15.30
N GLU A 69 18.76 -1.78 15.03
CA GLU A 69 20.03 -2.40 14.63
C GLU A 69 20.59 -1.80 13.33
N TYR A 70 19.71 -1.50 12.37
CA TYR A 70 20.08 -0.80 11.14
C TYR A 70 20.60 0.62 11.39
N LEU A 71 19.93 1.39 12.26
CA LEU A 71 20.39 2.74 12.61
C LEU A 71 21.73 2.72 13.33
N LEU A 72 21.96 1.74 14.21
CA LEU A 72 23.23 1.54 14.89
C LEU A 72 24.35 1.17 13.91
N ALA A 73 24.09 0.30 12.93
CA ALA A 73 25.06 -0.05 11.89
C ALA A 73 25.45 1.15 11.00
N LEU A 74 24.47 2.01 10.66
CA LEU A 74 24.76 3.24 9.91
C LEU A 74 25.61 4.22 10.73
N LYS A 75 25.35 4.32 12.05
CA LYS A 75 26.10 5.22 12.94
C LYS A 75 27.59 4.86 13.01
N THR A 76 27.94 3.58 12.96
CA THR A 76 29.34 3.14 13.09
C THR A 76 30.22 3.48 11.88
N GLU A 77 29.63 3.86 10.74
CA GLU A 77 30.33 3.85 9.46
C GLU A 77 30.86 5.23 8.99
N SER A 78 30.27 6.40 9.36
CA SER A 78 30.84 7.77 9.17
C SER A 78 29.80 8.87 9.49
N ASN A 79 30.22 10.15 9.50
CA ASN A 79 29.34 11.33 9.49
C ASN A 79 28.65 11.59 8.13
N VAL A 80 29.18 11.05 7.02
CA VAL A 80 28.58 11.15 5.67
C VAL A 80 28.44 9.74 5.11
N LEU A 81 27.21 9.35 4.79
CA LEU A 81 26.90 8.02 4.29
C LEU A 81 26.86 8.00 2.76
N SER A 82 27.64 7.11 2.14
CA SER A 82 27.49 6.78 0.72
C SER A 82 26.33 5.81 0.52
N LEU A 83 25.79 5.74 -0.71
CA LEU A 83 24.74 4.78 -1.05
C LEU A 83 25.19 3.33 -0.82
N GLU A 84 26.44 3.01 -1.19
CA GLU A 84 27.04 1.68 -0.99
C GLU A 84 27.08 1.29 0.50
N MET A 85 27.45 2.22 1.39
CA MET A 85 27.47 1.99 2.83
C MET A 85 26.05 1.72 3.37
N ILE A 86 25.07 2.51 2.90
CA ILE A 86 23.66 2.36 3.26
C ILE A 86 23.14 0.97 2.85
N GLU A 87 23.43 0.54 1.62
CA GLU A 87 23.03 -0.76 1.08
C GLU A 87 23.72 -1.93 1.78
N LYS A 88 25.02 -1.79 2.08
CA LYS A 88 25.79 -2.80 2.83
C LYS A 88 25.24 -3.00 4.24
N CYS A 89 24.96 -1.91 4.97
CA CYS A 89 24.37 -1.98 6.30
C CYS A 89 22.99 -2.65 6.25
N TYR A 90 22.14 -2.26 5.30
CA TYR A 90 20.81 -2.83 5.15
C TYR A 90 20.85 -4.32 4.81
N THR A 91 21.74 -4.74 3.92
CA THR A 91 21.95 -6.15 3.55
C THR A 91 22.39 -6.96 4.76
N THR A 92 23.36 -6.45 5.53
CA THR A 92 23.86 -7.10 6.76
C THR A 92 22.74 -7.34 7.77
N ILE A 93 21.89 -6.34 8.02
CA ILE A 93 20.75 -6.47 8.94
C ILE A 93 19.70 -7.43 8.40
N THR A 94 19.43 -7.39 7.09
CA THR A 94 18.47 -8.28 6.44
C THR A 94 18.94 -9.73 6.55
N ASP A 95 20.20 -10.03 6.25
CA ASP A 95 20.75 -11.39 6.33
C ASP A 95 20.78 -11.91 7.76
N THR A 96 21.19 -11.07 8.72
CA THR A 96 21.31 -11.45 10.13
C THR A 96 19.95 -11.73 10.76
N TYR A 97 18.98 -10.85 10.55
CA TYR A 97 17.73 -10.87 11.30
C TYR A 97 16.52 -11.33 10.47
N VAL A 98 16.34 -10.79 9.26
CA VAL A 98 15.13 -11.01 8.46
C VAL A 98 15.16 -12.37 7.78
N THR A 99 16.25 -12.69 7.07
CA THR A 99 16.43 -13.97 6.40
C THR A 99 16.37 -15.11 7.40
N SER A 100 17.03 -14.95 8.55
CA SER A 100 16.97 -15.91 9.65
C SER A 100 15.54 -16.11 10.17
N ALA A 101 14.79 -15.02 10.43
CA ALA A 101 13.42 -15.10 10.93
C ALA A 101 12.49 -15.90 9.99
N PHE A 102 12.62 -15.72 8.67
CA PHE A 102 11.78 -16.43 7.70
C PHE A 102 12.37 -17.75 7.19
N SER A 103 13.58 -18.12 7.60
CA SER A 103 14.25 -19.36 7.17
C SER A 103 13.51 -20.63 7.61
N VAL A 104 12.71 -20.54 8.67
CA VAL A 104 11.85 -21.63 9.18
C VAL A 104 10.75 -22.00 8.18
N LEU A 105 10.44 -21.12 7.23
CA LEU A 105 9.51 -21.36 6.14
C LEU A 105 10.27 -21.61 4.83
N ASN A 106 9.94 -22.70 4.15
CA ASN A 106 10.41 -22.93 2.80
C ASN A 106 9.88 -21.83 1.85
N PRO A 107 10.49 -21.65 0.66
CA PRO A 107 10.08 -20.60 -0.27
C PRO A 107 8.59 -20.58 -0.63
N ARG A 108 7.97 -21.76 -0.77
CA ARG A 108 6.55 -21.89 -1.10
C ARG A 108 5.64 -21.48 0.06
N GLN A 109 6.01 -21.83 1.30
CA GLN A 109 5.32 -21.38 2.50
C GLN A 109 5.41 -19.85 2.65
N ARG A 110 6.58 -19.24 2.39
CA ARG A 110 6.70 -17.76 2.40
C ARG A 110 5.76 -17.10 1.39
N LEU A 111 5.71 -17.64 0.18
CA LEU A 111 4.79 -17.17 -0.86
C LEU A 111 3.33 -17.33 -0.41
N ARG A 112 2.96 -18.48 0.18
CA ARG A 112 1.61 -18.75 0.71
C ARG A 112 1.24 -17.78 1.82
N LEU A 113 2.14 -17.50 2.75
CA LEU A 113 1.93 -16.55 3.83
C LEU A 113 1.68 -15.13 3.27
N ALA A 114 2.47 -14.69 2.29
CA ALA A 114 2.25 -13.42 1.61
C ALA A 114 0.90 -13.38 0.88
N ALA A 115 0.49 -14.47 0.23
CA ALA A 115 -0.79 -14.54 -0.46
C ALA A 115 -1.97 -14.37 0.50
N PHE A 116 -1.95 -15.04 1.66
CA PHE A 116 -2.98 -14.84 2.68
C PHE A 116 -3.03 -13.39 3.16
N ALA A 117 -1.88 -12.82 3.50
CA ALA A 117 -1.72 -11.42 3.91
C ALA A 117 -2.23 -10.40 2.88
N LEU A 118 -2.26 -10.78 1.59
CA LEU A 118 -2.64 -9.94 0.45
C LEU A 118 -3.95 -10.35 -0.23
N SER A 119 -4.71 -11.30 0.29
CA SER A 119 -5.94 -11.80 -0.37
C SER A 119 -7.24 -11.22 0.20
N GLY A 120 -7.18 -10.61 1.40
CA GLY A 120 -8.38 -10.26 2.16
C GLY A 120 -9.08 -11.47 2.79
N ARG A 121 -8.50 -12.67 2.72
CA ARG A 121 -9.02 -13.85 3.42
C ARG A 121 -8.78 -13.71 4.92
N LEU A 122 -9.80 -14.07 5.70
CA LEU A 122 -9.64 -14.28 7.13
C LEU A 122 -9.39 -15.75 7.43
N VAL A 123 -8.78 -15.98 8.58
CA VAL A 123 -8.45 -17.31 9.07
C VAL A 123 -8.90 -17.44 10.51
N GLN A 124 -9.07 -18.68 10.96
CA GLN A 124 -9.17 -18.99 12.37
C GLN A 124 -7.81 -19.42 12.93
N PRO A 125 -7.49 -19.15 14.20
CA PRO A 125 -6.17 -19.48 14.77
C PRO A 125 -5.86 -20.99 14.77
N ASP A 126 -6.88 -21.84 14.83
CA ASP A 126 -6.80 -23.30 14.82
C ASP A 126 -6.80 -23.91 13.41
N GLU A 127 -7.16 -23.13 12.38
CA GLU A 127 -7.06 -23.57 10.99
C GLU A 127 -5.61 -23.86 10.58
N LEU A 128 -5.47 -24.85 9.70
CA LEU A 128 -4.19 -25.22 9.10
C LEU A 128 -3.77 -24.17 8.05
N PHE A 129 -2.58 -23.59 8.27
CA PHE A 129 -1.88 -22.82 7.25
C PHE A 129 -1.35 -23.75 6.14
N ASP A 130 -0.78 -24.88 6.55
CA ASP A 130 -0.35 -25.99 5.72
C ASP A 130 -0.55 -27.33 6.47
N ASP A 131 -0.09 -28.44 5.90
CA ASP A 131 -0.30 -29.79 6.46
C ASP A 131 0.26 -30.00 7.88
N LYS A 132 1.10 -29.09 8.40
CA LYS A 132 1.82 -29.25 9.68
C LYS A 132 1.66 -28.08 10.64
N LEU A 133 1.34 -26.90 10.15
CA LEU A 133 1.32 -25.67 10.91
C LEU A 133 -0.07 -25.05 10.94
N THR A 134 -0.52 -24.65 12.14
CA THR A 134 -1.71 -23.83 12.33
C THR A 134 -1.35 -22.35 12.31
N TRP A 135 -2.32 -21.48 12.03
CA TRP A 135 -2.13 -20.02 12.07
C TRP A 135 -1.67 -19.51 13.43
N SER A 136 -2.20 -20.06 14.52
CA SER A 136 -1.74 -19.79 15.89
C SER A 136 -0.25 -20.09 16.07
N ARG A 137 0.26 -21.17 15.46
CA ARG A 137 1.66 -21.56 15.54
C ARG A 137 2.58 -20.63 14.75
N LEU A 138 2.13 -20.13 13.59
CA LEU A 138 2.85 -19.09 12.83
C LEU A 138 2.94 -17.79 13.64
N ARG A 139 1.82 -17.36 14.25
CA ARG A 139 1.77 -16.19 15.13
C ARG A 139 2.71 -16.34 16.33
N ASP A 140 2.66 -17.50 16.99
CA ASP A 140 3.49 -17.77 18.18
C ASP A 140 4.98 -17.85 17.83
N SER A 141 5.30 -18.13 16.57
CA SER A 141 6.66 -18.07 16.01
C SER A 141 7.06 -16.66 15.51
N SER A 142 6.24 -15.63 15.75
CA SER A 142 6.46 -14.25 15.30
C SER A 142 6.56 -14.05 13.78
N LEU A 143 6.01 -14.97 12.99
CA LEU A 143 6.04 -14.87 11.52
C LEU A 143 4.92 -13.99 10.97
N CYS A 144 3.84 -13.86 11.73
CA CYS A 144 2.70 -12.99 11.43
C CYS A 144 2.00 -12.54 12.71
N LEU A 145 1.11 -11.57 12.58
CA LEU A 145 0.12 -11.20 13.57
C LEU A 145 -1.25 -11.66 13.10
N LEU A 146 -2.11 -11.99 14.05
CA LEU A 146 -3.52 -12.28 13.82
C LEU A 146 -4.34 -11.15 14.44
N THR A 147 -4.87 -10.27 13.60
CA THR A 147 -5.66 -9.11 14.02
C THR A 147 -7.14 -9.47 13.96
N PRO A 148 -7.87 -9.47 15.08
CA PRO A 148 -9.29 -9.82 15.07
C PRO A 148 -10.11 -8.81 14.25
N ARG A 149 -11.08 -9.31 13.49
CA ARG A 149 -12.04 -8.52 12.70
C ARG A 149 -13.47 -8.75 13.19
N SER A 150 -14.37 -7.83 12.85
CA SER A 150 -15.76 -7.78 13.35
C SER A 150 -16.59 -9.01 12.94
N ASP A 151 -16.24 -9.66 11.84
CA ASP A 151 -16.86 -10.88 11.30
C ASP A 151 -16.32 -12.18 11.91
N ARG A 152 -15.74 -12.09 13.12
CA ARG A 152 -15.25 -13.24 13.93
C ARG A 152 -14.09 -14.02 13.29
N GLY A 153 -13.40 -13.47 12.30
CA GLY A 153 -12.15 -14.02 11.77
C GLY A 153 -10.95 -13.16 12.12
N TYR A 154 -9.76 -13.65 11.78
CA TYR A 154 -8.50 -12.94 11.97
C TYR A 154 -7.88 -12.58 10.63
N GLU A 155 -7.49 -11.32 10.49
CA GLU A 155 -6.65 -10.88 9.40
C GLU A 155 -5.19 -11.21 9.71
N ILE A 156 -4.46 -11.58 8.66
CA ILE A 156 -3.05 -11.91 8.72
C ILE A 156 -2.23 -10.66 8.39
N VAL A 157 -1.47 -10.17 9.36
CA VAL A 157 -0.55 -9.05 9.17
C VAL A 157 0.89 -9.56 9.21
N VAL A 158 1.68 -9.24 8.19
CA VAL A 158 3.10 -9.65 8.11
C VAL A 158 4.01 -8.42 7.95
N PRO A 159 5.26 -8.48 8.45
CA PRO A 159 6.24 -7.43 8.17
C PRO A 159 6.47 -7.28 6.67
N TYR A 160 6.58 -6.05 6.17
CA TYR A 160 6.82 -5.79 4.75
C TYR A 160 8.10 -6.46 4.22
N SER A 161 9.06 -6.69 5.12
CA SER A 161 10.30 -7.40 4.81
C SER A 161 10.06 -8.82 4.26
N LEU A 162 8.94 -9.48 4.60
CA LEU A 162 8.55 -10.76 3.98
C LEU A 162 8.43 -10.59 2.47
N PHE A 163 7.66 -9.58 2.02
CA PHE A 163 7.42 -9.34 0.60
C PHE A 163 8.69 -9.00 -0.16
N ARG A 164 9.69 -8.39 0.49
CA ARG A 164 11.02 -8.09 -0.08
C ARG A 164 11.92 -9.33 -0.20
N ASN A 165 11.72 -10.32 0.66
CA ASN A 165 12.57 -11.52 0.77
C ASN A 165 11.91 -12.79 0.18
N ILE A 166 10.84 -12.62 -0.59
CA ILE A 166 10.30 -13.69 -1.43
C ILE A 166 11.19 -13.83 -2.65
N ASN A 167 11.81 -15.01 -2.76
CA ASN A 167 12.53 -15.47 -3.94
C ASN A 167 11.60 -16.37 -4.74
N VAL A 168 11.64 -16.23 -6.07
CA VAL A 168 10.90 -17.07 -7.01
C VAL A 168 11.48 -18.49 -6.98
N PRO A 169 10.73 -19.53 -6.54
CA PRO A 169 11.23 -20.91 -6.58
C PRO A 169 11.51 -21.38 -8.03
N ARG A 170 12.40 -22.37 -8.18
CA ARG A 170 12.82 -22.88 -9.51
C ARG A 170 11.73 -23.67 -10.25
N SER A 171 10.74 -24.20 -9.54
CA SER A 171 9.61 -24.96 -10.08
C SER A 171 8.33 -24.40 -9.49
N LEU A 172 7.60 -23.65 -10.31
CA LEU A 172 6.37 -23.00 -9.90
C LEU A 172 5.22 -23.41 -10.80
N SER A 173 4.04 -23.56 -10.21
CA SER A 173 2.79 -23.50 -10.96
C SER A 173 2.59 -22.11 -11.57
N GLN A 174 1.76 -22.03 -12.61
CA GLN A 174 1.50 -20.77 -13.30
C GLN A 174 1.00 -19.67 -12.34
N ALA A 175 0.13 -20.02 -11.39
CA ALA A 175 -0.40 -19.07 -10.40
C ALA A 175 0.68 -18.55 -9.46
N GLU A 176 1.63 -19.39 -9.05
CA GLU A 176 2.77 -18.97 -8.24
C GLU A 176 3.70 -18.03 -9.01
N VAL A 177 3.94 -18.28 -10.30
CA VAL A 177 4.75 -17.37 -11.15
C VAL A 177 4.09 -15.99 -11.21
N PHE A 178 2.79 -15.91 -11.49
CA PHE A 178 2.09 -14.64 -11.60
C PHE A 178 2.02 -13.88 -10.28
N PHE A 179 1.78 -14.58 -9.16
CA PHE A 179 1.78 -13.92 -7.85
C PHE A 179 3.17 -13.41 -7.47
N ALA A 180 4.22 -14.21 -7.71
CA ALA A 180 5.59 -13.76 -7.48
C ALA A 180 5.97 -12.58 -8.40
N SER A 181 5.54 -12.59 -9.66
CA SER A 181 5.74 -11.48 -10.60
C SER A 181 5.06 -10.21 -10.10
N ALA A 182 3.81 -10.28 -9.61
CA ALA A 182 3.13 -9.11 -9.06
C ALA A 182 3.84 -8.52 -7.82
N ILE A 183 4.51 -9.36 -7.01
CA ILE A 183 5.38 -8.89 -5.93
C ILE A 183 6.61 -8.17 -6.48
N VAL A 184 7.19 -8.65 -7.59
CA VAL A 184 8.30 -7.97 -8.28
C VAL A 184 7.85 -6.63 -8.86
N ASP A 185 6.69 -6.57 -9.52
CA ASP A 185 6.11 -5.34 -10.06
C ASP A 185 5.93 -4.29 -8.97
N MET A 186 5.44 -4.69 -7.80
CA MET A 186 5.33 -3.80 -6.63
C MET A 186 6.68 -3.21 -6.22
N ARG A 187 7.75 -4.02 -6.22
CA ARG A 187 9.11 -3.54 -5.91
C ARG A 187 9.65 -2.60 -6.99
N GLU A 188 9.43 -2.94 -8.25
CA GLU A 188 9.95 -2.17 -9.38
C GLU A 188 9.21 -0.84 -9.56
N PHE A 189 7.88 -0.88 -9.58
CA PHE A 189 7.05 0.27 -9.92
C PHE A 189 6.77 1.18 -8.73
N VAL A 190 6.76 0.64 -7.50
CA VAL A 190 6.44 1.41 -6.29
C VAL A 190 7.65 1.58 -5.39
N ASP A 191 8.22 0.50 -4.85
CA ASP A 191 9.30 0.59 -3.84
C ASP A 191 10.50 1.39 -4.35
N SER A 192 10.92 1.13 -5.60
CA SER A 192 12.12 1.76 -6.20
C SER A 192 11.97 3.26 -6.43
N LYS A 193 10.73 3.77 -6.45
CA LYS A 193 10.38 5.17 -6.70
C LYS A 193 9.84 5.86 -5.45
N LEU A 194 9.77 5.16 -4.33
CA LEU A 194 9.20 5.71 -3.12
C LEU A 194 9.99 6.95 -2.68
N PHE A 195 9.29 8.05 -2.44
CA PHE A 195 9.85 9.38 -2.16
C PHE A 195 10.56 10.11 -3.31
N ASP A 196 10.66 9.50 -4.51
CA ASP A 196 11.25 10.16 -5.70
C ASP A 196 10.19 10.71 -6.66
N ILE A 197 8.93 10.31 -6.48
CA ILE A 197 7.79 10.75 -7.30
C ILE A 197 6.72 11.40 -6.42
N PRO A 198 5.84 12.24 -7.00
CA PRO A 198 4.73 12.82 -6.26
C PRO A 198 3.86 11.77 -5.57
N PRO A 199 3.31 12.05 -4.37
CA PRO A 199 2.51 11.10 -3.60
C PRO A 199 1.31 10.55 -4.37
N TRP A 200 0.62 11.36 -5.16
CA TRP A 200 -0.52 10.94 -5.98
C TRP A 200 -0.15 9.86 -6.99
N LYS A 201 0.97 10.06 -7.70
CA LYS A 201 1.47 9.13 -8.70
C LYS A 201 1.91 7.82 -8.06
N SER A 202 2.57 7.91 -6.90
CA SER A 202 2.91 6.71 -6.12
C SER A 202 1.66 5.95 -5.68
N TRP A 203 0.61 6.67 -5.27
CA TRP A 203 -0.65 6.09 -4.83
C TRP A 203 -1.41 5.39 -5.94
N GLU A 204 -1.48 5.94 -7.14
CA GLU A 204 -2.12 5.29 -8.30
C GLU A 204 -1.38 4.01 -8.72
N VAL A 205 -0.05 4.08 -8.85
CA VAL A 205 0.77 2.90 -9.22
C VAL A 205 0.64 1.80 -8.17
N PHE A 206 0.65 2.17 -6.88
CA PHE A 206 0.43 1.25 -5.77
C PHE A 206 -0.93 0.55 -5.89
N GLY A 207 -1.97 1.30 -6.24
CA GLY A 207 -3.31 0.75 -6.46
C GLY A 207 -3.39 -0.32 -7.51
N ALA A 208 -2.80 -0.06 -8.68
CA ALA A 208 -2.79 -1.02 -9.78
C ALA A 208 -2.01 -2.28 -9.39
N CYS A 209 -0.83 -2.11 -8.77
CA CYS A 209 -0.06 -3.24 -8.25
C CYS A 209 -0.83 -4.04 -7.19
N PHE A 210 -1.57 -3.34 -6.33
CA PHE A 210 -2.39 -3.97 -5.28
C PHE A 210 -3.51 -4.84 -5.84
N TYR A 211 -4.25 -4.38 -6.87
CA TYR A 211 -5.27 -5.23 -7.51
C TYR A 211 -4.66 -6.49 -8.13
N ALA A 212 -3.54 -6.35 -8.86
CA ALA A 212 -2.83 -7.48 -9.44
C ALA A 212 -2.38 -8.47 -8.35
N LEU A 213 -1.80 -7.96 -7.25
CA LEU A 213 -1.42 -8.76 -6.08
C LEU A 213 -2.60 -9.49 -5.46
N ARG A 214 -3.73 -8.81 -5.24
CA ARG A 214 -4.93 -9.40 -4.64
C ARG A 214 -5.52 -10.53 -5.50
N ILE A 215 -5.68 -10.28 -6.80
CA ILE A 215 -6.22 -11.27 -7.74
C ILE A 215 -5.29 -12.49 -7.82
N ASN A 216 -3.99 -12.26 -7.99
CA ASN A 216 -3.02 -13.34 -8.10
C ASN A 216 -2.84 -14.11 -6.78
N ALA A 217 -2.96 -13.44 -5.63
CA ALA A 217 -2.97 -14.09 -4.33
C ALA A 217 -4.16 -15.05 -4.20
N LEU A 218 -5.38 -14.61 -4.56
CA LEU A 218 -6.56 -15.46 -4.53
C LEU A 218 -6.44 -16.66 -5.48
N LEU A 219 -5.93 -16.44 -6.71
CA LEU A 219 -5.65 -17.52 -7.67
C LEU A 219 -4.66 -18.54 -7.13
N PHE A 220 -3.55 -18.09 -6.54
CA PHE A 220 -2.55 -18.96 -5.96
C PHE A 220 -3.10 -19.73 -4.75
N LEU A 221 -4.01 -19.15 -3.98
CA LEU A 221 -4.74 -19.83 -2.90
C LEU A 221 -5.82 -20.81 -3.40
N GLY A 222 -6.00 -20.93 -4.73
CA GLY A 222 -6.92 -21.90 -5.35
C GLY A 222 -8.31 -21.34 -5.64
N HIS A 223 -8.51 -20.04 -5.56
CA HIS A 223 -9.78 -19.40 -5.85
C HIS A 223 -9.82 -18.90 -7.30
N SER A 224 -10.43 -19.68 -8.20
CA SER A 224 -10.64 -19.29 -9.60
C SER A 224 -11.90 -18.44 -9.81
N THR A 225 -12.80 -18.41 -8.84
CA THR A 225 -14.03 -17.59 -8.86
C THR A 225 -14.29 -17.06 -7.46
N VAL A 226 -14.62 -15.77 -7.36
CA VAL A 226 -14.91 -15.10 -6.09
C VAL A 226 -16.07 -14.13 -6.24
N LYS A 227 -16.73 -13.80 -5.13
CA LYS A 227 -17.64 -12.67 -5.06
C LYS A 227 -16.85 -11.36 -5.09
N LEU A 228 -17.40 -10.33 -5.73
CA LEU A 228 -16.76 -9.02 -5.81
C LEU A 228 -16.54 -8.41 -4.42
N GLY A 229 -17.46 -8.58 -3.47
CA GLY A 229 -17.26 -8.14 -2.08
C GLY A 229 -16.13 -8.87 -1.35
N SER A 230 -15.76 -10.08 -1.78
CA SER A 230 -14.58 -10.78 -1.26
C SER A 230 -13.29 -10.30 -1.92
N LEU A 231 -13.33 -10.00 -3.23
CA LEU A 231 -12.19 -9.42 -3.95
C LEU A 231 -11.85 -8.01 -3.43
N LEU A 232 -12.87 -7.21 -3.17
CA LEU A 232 -12.79 -5.82 -2.70
C LEU A 232 -13.12 -5.71 -1.21
N ARG A 233 -12.70 -6.70 -0.42
CA ARG A 233 -12.98 -6.74 1.03
C ARG A 233 -12.60 -5.41 1.70
N GLY A 234 -13.45 -4.91 2.59
CA GLY A 234 -13.29 -3.62 3.27
C GLY A 234 -13.95 -2.46 2.53
N ALA A 235 -14.34 -2.64 1.25
CA ALA A 235 -15.13 -1.65 0.53
C ALA A 235 -16.61 -1.70 0.92
N THR A 236 -17.24 -0.52 0.94
CA THR A 236 -18.68 -0.35 1.13
C THR A 236 -19.37 -0.46 -0.23
N MET A 237 -20.32 -1.39 -0.37
CA MET A 237 -21.14 -1.56 -1.57
C MET A 237 -22.47 -2.20 -1.20
N ASP A 238 -23.45 -2.14 -2.09
CA ASP A 238 -24.73 -2.83 -1.88
C ASP A 238 -24.59 -4.36 -2.05
N GLU A 239 -25.58 -5.09 -1.54
CA GLU A 239 -25.58 -6.56 -1.52
C GLU A 239 -25.54 -7.17 -2.93
N GLN A 240 -26.23 -6.58 -3.91
CA GLN A 240 -26.27 -7.10 -5.28
C GLN A 240 -24.90 -6.97 -5.94
N THR A 241 -24.26 -5.80 -5.82
CA THR A 241 -22.89 -5.58 -6.30
C THR A 241 -21.91 -6.50 -5.60
N SER A 242 -22.01 -6.62 -4.27
CA SER A 242 -21.15 -7.53 -3.49
C SER A 242 -21.29 -8.98 -3.92
N ALA A 243 -22.48 -9.40 -4.37
CA ALA A 243 -22.78 -10.79 -4.74
C ALA A 243 -22.35 -11.17 -6.16
N ILE A 244 -21.96 -10.21 -7.01
CA ILE A 244 -21.45 -10.47 -8.36
C ILE A 244 -20.29 -11.46 -8.27
N GLN A 245 -20.40 -12.60 -8.97
CA GLN A 245 -19.35 -13.62 -9.01
C GLN A 245 -18.50 -13.40 -10.25
N VAL A 246 -17.19 -13.24 -10.06
CA VAL A 246 -16.22 -13.02 -11.13
C VAL A 246 -15.22 -14.16 -11.21
N LYS A 247 -14.87 -14.56 -12.43
CA LYS A 247 -13.75 -15.45 -12.71
C LYS A 247 -12.45 -14.64 -12.60
N LEU A 248 -11.52 -15.15 -11.82
CA LEU A 248 -10.20 -14.55 -11.69
C LEU A 248 -9.30 -15.06 -12.82
N VAL A 249 -8.51 -14.16 -13.38
CA VAL A 249 -7.47 -14.46 -14.36
C VAL A 249 -6.16 -13.86 -13.88
N PRO A 250 -5.02 -14.50 -14.18
CA PRO A 250 -3.73 -13.96 -13.77
C PRO A 250 -3.56 -12.54 -14.27
N SER A 251 -3.21 -11.64 -13.36
CA SER A 251 -3.29 -10.21 -13.59
C SER A 251 -1.93 -9.53 -13.55
N THR A 252 -1.69 -8.59 -14.46
CA THR A 252 -0.44 -7.82 -14.57
C THR A 252 -0.73 -6.33 -14.77
N VAL A 253 0.16 -5.47 -14.26
CA VAL A 253 0.00 -4.02 -14.38
C VAL A 253 0.45 -3.54 -15.76
N PHE A 254 -0.36 -2.66 -16.37
CA PHE A 254 -0.06 -2.06 -17.67
C PHE A 254 -0.27 -0.55 -17.63
N ARG A 255 0.76 0.22 -17.96
CA ARG A 255 0.64 1.68 -18.07
C ARG A 255 0.21 2.02 -19.49
N CYS A 256 -1.05 2.41 -19.69
CA CYS A 256 -1.55 2.69 -21.03
C CYS A 256 -1.27 4.13 -21.46
N ALA A 257 -1.17 4.35 -22.77
CA ALA A 257 -1.06 5.68 -23.36
C ALA A 257 -2.43 6.35 -23.53
N GLN A 258 -3.50 5.55 -23.60
CA GLN A 258 -4.88 6.02 -23.76
C GLN A 258 -5.49 6.45 -22.44
N ASN A 259 -6.48 7.33 -22.54
CA ASN A 259 -7.40 7.63 -21.45
C ASN A 259 -8.63 6.72 -21.50
N PHE A 260 -9.09 6.23 -20.35
CA PHE A 260 -10.33 5.50 -20.23
C PHE A 260 -11.54 6.41 -20.54
N GLY A 261 -12.48 5.93 -21.35
CA GLY A 261 -13.68 6.64 -21.77
C GLY A 261 -14.37 5.97 -22.96
N SER A 262 -15.28 6.69 -23.60
CA SER A 262 -16.08 6.15 -24.72
C SER A 262 -15.27 5.74 -25.95
N THR A 263 -14.08 6.33 -26.14
CA THR A 263 -13.18 6.08 -27.26
C THR A 263 -12.13 5.00 -26.96
N THR A 264 -12.06 4.49 -25.74
CA THR A 264 -11.12 3.43 -25.38
C THR A 264 -11.46 2.17 -26.18
N GLY A 265 -10.47 1.66 -26.91
CA GLY A 265 -10.60 0.40 -27.65
C GLY A 265 -10.38 -0.82 -26.75
N GLN A 266 -10.61 -2.01 -27.31
CA GLN A 266 -10.26 -3.27 -26.66
C GLN A 266 -8.74 -3.47 -26.54
N ILE A 267 -7.97 -2.87 -27.44
CA ILE A 267 -6.50 -2.96 -27.45
C ILE A 267 -5.93 -1.66 -26.90
N LEU A 268 -5.15 -1.75 -25.82
CA LEU A 268 -4.37 -0.64 -25.27
C LEU A 268 -2.94 -0.66 -25.82
N THR A 269 -2.29 0.49 -25.83
CA THR A 269 -0.86 0.61 -26.15
C THR A 269 -0.10 1.06 -24.91
N ARG A 270 1.15 0.60 -24.74
CA ARG A 270 1.95 0.99 -23.58
C ARG A 270 2.38 2.46 -23.68
N GLN A 271 2.34 3.17 -22.56
CA GLN A 271 2.90 4.50 -22.44
C GLN A 271 4.40 4.48 -22.77
N GLY A 272 4.84 5.33 -23.71
CA GLY A 272 6.23 5.41 -24.15
C GLY A 272 6.68 4.33 -25.14
N ASN A 273 5.85 3.32 -25.43
CA ASN A 273 6.12 2.31 -26.45
C ASN A 273 4.82 1.85 -27.14
N THR A 274 4.46 2.49 -28.25
CA THR A 274 3.20 2.21 -28.96
C THR A 274 3.18 0.89 -29.72
N LEU A 275 4.33 0.21 -29.86
CA LEU A 275 4.40 -1.11 -30.49
C LEU A 275 3.96 -2.23 -29.54
N GLU A 276 4.04 -1.99 -28.23
CA GLU A 276 3.57 -2.93 -27.23
C GLU A 276 2.09 -2.70 -26.95
N THR A 277 1.28 -3.73 -27.19
CA THR A 277 -0.17 -3.68 -27.05
C THR A 277 -0.69 -4.82 -26.18
N ILE A 278 -1.89 -4.63 -25.62
CA ILE A 278 -2.57 -5.65 -24.82
C ILE A 278 -4.08 -5.60 -25.02
N ASP A 279 -4.72 -6.76 -25.14
CA ASP A 279 -6.17 -6.89 -24.99
C ASP A 279 -6.52 -6.88 -23.50
N TRP A 280 -7.00 -5.74 -23.02
CA TRP A 280 -7.27 -5.57 -21.59
C TRP A 280 -8.54 -6.27 -21.11
N ILE A 281 -9.40 -6.75 -22.02
CA ILE A 281 -10.63 -7.47 -21.68
C ILE A 281 -10.34 -8.93 -21.35
N SER A 282 -9.45 -9.58 -22.10
CA SER A 282 -9.20 -11.02 -22.00
C SER A 282 -7.89 -11.39 -21.31
N SER A 283 -6.94 -10.45 -21.13
CA SER A 283 -5.56 -10.76 -20.72
C SER A 283 -5.24 -10.51 -19.24
N GLY A 284 -6.22 -10.25 -18.37
CA GLY A 284 -5.96 -9.92 -16.96
C GLY A 284 -5.13 -8.64 -16.81
N CYS A 285 -5.46 -7.60 -17.57
CA CYS A 285 -4.74 -6.34 -17.53
C CYS A 285 -5.29 -5.45 -16.42
N ILE A 286 -4.43 -5.01 -15.49
CA ILE A 286 -4.72 -3.88 -14.59
C ILE A 286 -4.14 -2.63 -15.21
N ALA A 287 -4.97 -1.88 -15.93
CA ALA A 287 -4.56 -0.71 -16.66
C ALA A 287 -4.51 0.51 -15.74
N MET A 288 -3.35 1.18 -15.72
CA MET A 288 -3.22 2.52 -15.16
C MET A 288 -3.51 3.53 -16.25
N ASN A 289 -4.43 4.45 -15.98
CA ASN A 289 -4.83 5.47 -16.93
C ASN A 289 -3.69 6.47 -17.22
N GLY A 290 -3.73 7.10 -18.38
CA GLY A 290 -2.77 8.15 -18.74
C GLY A 290 -2.89 9.39 -17.85
N GLU A 291 -1.78 10.14 -17.71
CA GLU A 291 -1.79 11.42 -16.99
C GLU A 291 -2.79 12.39 -17.64
N GLY A 292 -3.64 13.03 -16.81
CA GLY A 292 -4.65 13.98 -17.29
C GLY A 292 -5.96 13.33 -17.80
N GLY A 293 -6.19 12.04 -17.54
CA GLY A 293 -7.46 11.39 -17.82
C GLY A 293 -8.63 12.00 -17.03
N GLU A 294 -9.80 12.12 -17.66
CA GLU A 294 -11.02 12.58 -16.98
C GLU A 294 -11.59 11.47 -16.09
N GLY A 295 -11.07 11.39 -14.87
CA GLY A 295 -11.77 10.81 -13.73
C GLY A 295 -11.48 9.35 -13.40
N VAL A 296 -11.04 8.49 -14.32
CA VAL A 296 -10.62 7.12 -13.98
C VAL A 296 -9.11 7.08 -13.81
N ASP A 297 -8.59 6.45 -12.76
CA ASP A 297 -7.15 6.35 -12.53
C ASP A 297 -6.66 4.91 -12.79
N ILE A 298 -7.49 3.91 -12.47
CA ILE A 298 -7.22 2.50 -12.73
C ILE A 298 -8.47 1.83 -13.32
N PHE A 299 -8.31 0.93 -14.28
CA PHE A 299 -9.40 0.10 -14.78
C PHE A 299 -8.94 -1.30 -15.17
N PHE A 300 -9.86 -2.25 -15.09
CA PHE A 300 -9.62 -3.63 -15.52
C PHE A 300 -10.94 -4.34 -15.82
N ALA A 301 -10.85 -5.50 -16.47
CA ALA A 301 -12.00 -6.34 -16.78
C ALA A 301 -11.85 -7.74 -16.18
N LEU A 302 -12.98 -8.29 -15.73
CA LEU A 302 -13.13 -9.69 -15.33
C LEU A 302 -14.35 -10.28 -16.04
N GLU A 303 -14.51 -11.60 -15.99
CA GLU A 303 -15.69 -12.27 -16.55
C GLU A 303 -16.68 -12.63 -15.43
N HIS A 304 -17.95 -12.32 -15.60
CA HIS A 304 -19.01 -12.77 -14.70
C HIS A 304 -19.14 -14.30 -14.77
N ALA A 305 -18.97 -14.99 -13.65
CA ALA A 305 -18.85 -16.44 -13.61
C ALA A 305 -20.09 -17.20 -14.10
N VAL A 306 -21.29 -16.63 -13.88
CA VAL A 306 -22.58 -17.23 -14.30
C VAL A 306 -22.98 -16.83 -15.73
N THR A 307 -22.96 -15.54 -16.07
CA THR A 307 -23.50 -15.03 -17.33
C THR A 307 -22.45 -14.94 -18.46
N GLY A 308 -21.15 -15.02 -18.14
CA GLY A 308 -20.07 -14.77 -19.09
C GLY A 308 -19.94 -13.30 -19.51
N GLN A 309 -20.73 -12.39 -18.93
CA GLN A 309 -20.65 -10.96 -19.24
C GLN A 309 -19.32 -10.36 -18.75
N VAL A 310 -18.81 -9.38 -19.48
CA VAL A 310 -17.66 -8.59 -19.03
C VAL A 310 -18.08 -7.73 -17.84
N VAL A 311 -17.32 -7.81 -16.76
CA VAL A 311 -17.41 -6.92 -15.59
C VAL A 311 -16.22 -5.99 -15.63
N VAL A 312 -16.46 -4.72 -15.96
CA VAL A 312 -15.44 -3.67 -15.96
C VAL A 312 -15.43 -3.03 -14.58
N VAL A 313 -14.27 -3.00 -13.94
CA VAL A 313 -14.05 -2.27 -12.70
C VAL A 313 -13.24 -1.03 -13.01
N VAL A 314 -13.76 0.14 -12.63
CA VAL A 314 -13.04 1.42 -12.69
C VAL A 314 -12.83 1.93 -11.27
N ASP A 315 -11.64 2.44 -10.99
CA ASP A 315 -11.25 3.00 -9.70
C ASP A 315 -10.77 4.43 -9.93
N GLN A 316 -11.43 5.34 -9.22
CA GLN A 316 -11.04 6.73 -9.10
C GLN A 316 -10.48 7.01 -7.71
N ARG A 317 -9.28 7.56 -7.71
CA ARG A 317 -8.52 8.02 -6.57
C ARG A 317 -8.64 9.53 -6.49
N LYS A 318 -9.41 9.99 -5.49
CA LYS A 318 -9.65 11.42 -5.24
C LYS A 318 -9.61 11.66 -3.75
N ARG A 319 -8.90 12.70 -3.31
CA ARG A 319 -8.96 13.12 -1.91
C ARG A 319 -8.87 14.63 -1.79
N GLN A 320 -9.98 15.33 -2.06
CA GLN A 320 -10.13 16.73 -1.67
C GLN A 320 -10.46 16.82 -0.18
N PHE A 321 -9.49 17.25 0.63
CA PHE A 321 -9.70 17.54 2.05
C PHE A 321 -10.83 18.57 2.23
N GLY A 322 -11.82 18.26 3.07
CA GLY A 322 -12.88 19.19 3.51
C GLY A 322 -14.00 19.52 2.50
N LYS A 323 -13.90 19.11 1.23
CA LYS A 323 -14.97 19.37 0.23
C LYS A 323 -15.85 18.17 -0.07
N PHE A 324 -15.36 16.94 0.02
CA PHE A 324 -16.17 15.75 -0.28
C PHE A 324 -17.27 15.57 0.77
N GLN A 325 -18.45 16.06 0.43
CA GLN A 325 -19.69 15.76 1.13
C GLN A 325 -20.27 14.48 0.51
N PRO A 326 -20.98 13.62 1.28
CA PRO A 326 -21.65 12.44 0.73
C PRO A 326 -22.54 12.74 -0.48
N GLY A 327 -23.17 13.93 -0.52
CA GLY A 327 -23.93 14.41 -1.68
C GLY A 327 -23.10 14.62 -2.95
N GLN A 328 -21.78 14.78 -2.84
CA GLN A 328 -20.86 14.89 -3.97
C GLN A 328 -20.32 13.54 -4.44
N ALA A 329 -20.40 12.47 -3.64
CA ALA A 329 -20.00 11.12 -4.06
C ALA A 329 -20.68 10.75 -5.39
N ARG A 330 -21.96 11.12 -5.52
CA ARG A 330 -22.72 10.98 -6.76
C ARG A 330 -22.08 11.69 -7.95
N ILE A 331 -21.57 12.91 -7.79
CA ILE A 331 -20.91 13.68 -8.87
C ILE A 331 -19.68 12.93 -9.38
N TYR A 332 -18.89 12.34 -8.47
CA TYR A 332 -17.72 11.56 -8.84
C TYR A 332 -18.11 10.23 -9.50
N LEU A 333 -19.07 9.49 -8.92
CA LEU A 333 -19.60 8.27 -9.53
C LEU A 333 -20.22 8.52 -10.91
N ASP A 334 -20.84 9.68 -11.12
CA ASP A 334 -21.40 10.08 -12.41
C ASP A 334 -20.29 10.26 -13.45
N LYS A 335 -19.13 10.84 -13.08
CA LYS A 335 -17.95 10.94 -13.98
C LYS A 335 -17.42 9.56 -14.39
N LEU A 336 -17.53 8.56 -13.52
CA LEU A 336 -17.12 7.18 -13.79
C LEU A 336 -18.15 6.40 -14.62
N SER A 337 -19.24 7.02 -15.04
CA SER A 337 -20.28 6.35 -15.82
C SER A 337 -19.94 6.20 -17.30
N GLN A 338 -18.84 6.82 -17.76
CA GLN A 338 -18.37 6.61 -19.11
C GLN A 338 -17.91 5.16 -19.27
N SER A 339 -18.35 4.50 -20.34
CA SER A 339 -17.93 3.15 -20.71
C SER A 339 -17.43 3.16 -22.15
N PRO A 340 -16.42 2.34 -22.49
CA PRO A 340 -16.01 2.11 -23.86
C PRO A 340 -17.20 1.75 -24.75
N SER A 341 -17.34 2.43 -25.89
CA SER A 341 -18.53 2.30 -26.76
C SER A 341 -18.72 0.88 -27.32
N PHE A 342 -17.63 0.10 -27.40
CA PHE A 342 -17.67 -1.28 -27.88
C PHE A 342 -18.26 -2.27 -26.85
N LEU A 343 -18.37 -1.87 -25.57
CA LEU A 343 -18.91 -2.69 -24.49
C LEU A 343 -20.40 -2.41 -24.28
N THR A 344 -21.25 -3.03 -25.08
CA THR A 344 -22.71 -2.78 -25.07
C THR A 344 -23.48 -3.55 -24.00
N ASN A 345 -22.92 -4.66 -23.48
CA ASN A 345 -23.57 -5.55 -22.50
C ASN A 345 -22.71 -5.81 -21.24
N ALA A 346 -21.75 -4.93 -20.96
CA ALA A 346 -20.87 -5.05 -19.81
C ALA A 346 -21.51 -4.53 -18.51
N ILE A 347 -21.12 -5.11 -17.39
CA ILE A 347 -21.42 -4.59 -16.06
C ILE A 347 -20.30 -3.62 -15.68
N LEU A 348 -20.61 -2.34 -15.53
CA LEU A 348 -19.65 -1.33 -15.12
C LEU A 348 -19.74 -1.09 -13.60
N VAL A 349 -18.70 -1.52 -12.88
CA VAL A 349 -18.53 -1.31 -11.44
C VAL A 349 -17.65 -0.09 -11.21
N ARG A 350 -18.17 0.91 -10.48
CA ARG A 350 -17.52 2.21 -10.28
C ARG A 350 -17.04 2.37 -8.84
N GLY A 351 -15.73 2.49 -8.68
CA GLY A 351 -15.05 2.62 -7.41
C GLY A 351 -14.57 4.04 -7.14
N ILE A 352 -14.76 4.50 -5.91
CA ILE A 352 -14.02 5.68 -5.43
C ILE A 352 -13.24 5.31 -4.17
N MET A 353 -11.94 5.61 -4.18
CA MET A 353 -11.04 5.33 -3.07
C MET A 353 -10.70 6.58 -2.25
N ASN A 354 -10.60 6.35 -0.94
CA ASN A 354 -10.07 7.26 0.07
C ASN A 354 -10.80 8.61 0.11
N CYS A 355 -12.12 8.60 0.08
CA CYS A 355 -12.89 9.82 -0.22
C CYS A 355 -13.30 10.61 1.03
N VAL A 356 -13.62 9.92 2.12
CA VAL A 356 -14.26 10.50 3.33
C VAL A 356 -13.99 9.67 4.58
N SER A 357 -14.32 10.25 5.73
CA SER A 357 -14.52 9.48 6.96
C SER A 357 -15.75 8.58 6.88
N VAL A 358 -15.69 7.39 7.48
CA VAL A 358 -16.84 6.46 7.64
C VAL A 358 -18.06 7.16 8.22
N SER A 359 -17.90 8.12 9.15
CA SER A 359 -19.03 8.84 9.75
C SER A 359 -19.84 9.60 8.70
N ASN A 360 -19.19 10.09 7.65
CA ASN A 360 -19.86 10.78 6.56
C ASN A 360 -20.60 9.79 5.64
N LEU A 361 -20.20 8.51 5.62
CA LEU A 361 -20.89 7.47 4.85
C LEU A 361 -22.06 6.83 5.60
N ALA A 362 -22.24 7.10 6.90
CA ALA A 362 -23.19 6.38 7.75
C ALA A 362 -24.64 6.40 7.23
N SER A 363 -25.06 7.48 6.56
CA SER A 363 -26.39 7.60 5.94
C SER A 363 -26.35 7.53 4.40
N TYR A 364 -25.19 7.33 3.80
CA TYR A 364 -25.05 7.29 2.34
C TYR A 364 -25.34 5.87 1.84
N THR A 365 -26.37 5.75 1.00
CA THR A 365 -26.65 4.50 0.30
C THR A 365 -25.80 4.43 -0.97
N VAL A 366 -24.86 3.50 -1.02
CA VAL A 366 -24.03 3.27 -2.21
C VAL A 366 -24.94 2.79 -3.35
N PRO A 367 -24.94 3.45 -4.53
CA PRO A 367 -25.74 3.01 -5.66
C PRO A 367 -25.34 1.62 -6.16
N PRO A 368 -26.22 0.91 -6.88
CA PRO A 368 -25.87 -0.32 -7.55
C PRO A 368 -24.66 -0.16 -8.48
N TYR A 369 -23.86 -1.21 -8.54
CA TYR A 369 -22.61 -1.30 -9.29
C TYR A 369 -21.60 -0.21 -8.90
N CYS A 370 -21.56 0.15 -7.62
CA CYS A 370 -20.56 1.05 -7.08
C CYS A 370 -19.92 0.49 -5.81
N PHE A 371 -18.69 0.92 -5.53
CA PHE A 371 -18.06 0.71 -4.24
C PHE A 371 -17.32 1.96 -3.76
N LEU A 372 -17.24 2.12 -2.44
CA LEU A 372 -16.54 3.22 -1.78
C LEU A 372 -15.57 2.68 -0.75
N ILE A 373 -14.39 3.28 -0.66
CA ILE A 373 -13.44 3.00 0.41
C ILE A 373 -13.14 4.30 1.14
N SER A 374 -13.51 4.37 2.41
CA SER A 374 -13.19 5.48 3.30
C SER A 374 -11.74 5.44 3.80
N ARG A 375 -11.29 6.52 4.44
CA ARG A 375 -9.97 6.58 5.08
C ARG A 375 -9.80 5.48 6.14
N GLU A 376 -10.82 5.25 6.95
CA GLU A 376 -10.77 4.29 8.06
C GLU A 376 -10.87 2.83 7.56
N GLN A 377 -11.39 2.61 6.35
CA GLN A 377 -11.41 1.30 5.70
C GLN A 377 -10.10 0.95 4.99
N ASN A 378 -9.14 1.88 4.92
CA ASN A 378 -7.86 1.67 4.26
C ASN A 378 -7.11 0.44 4.81
N ASP A 379 -7.18 0.23 6.12
CA ASP A 379 -6.49 -0.86 6.80
C ASP A 379 -7.08 -2.21 6.44
N GLU A 380 -8.41 -2.33 6.48
CA GLU A 380 -9.09 -3.57 6.10
C GLU A 380 -8.95 -3.87 4.60
N PHE A 381 -9.01 -2.84 3.76
CA PHE A 381 -8.87 -3.02 2.32
C PHE A 381 -7.47 -3.47 1.95
N HIS A 382 -6.42 -2.78 2.40
CA HIS A 382 -5.04 -3.11 1.98
C HIS A 382 -4.40 -4.25 2.79
N GLY A 383 -4.95 -4.62 3.95
CA GLY A 383 -4.42 -5.67 4.81
C GLY A 383 -2.99 -5.36 5.25
N SER A 384 -2.05 -6.29 5.04
CA SER A 384 -0.64 -6.07 5.39
C SER A 384 0.04 -4.88 4.67
N LEU A 385 -0.54 -4.38 3.58
CA LEU A 385 -0.01 -3.24 2.84
C LEU A 385 -0.59 -1.90 3.31
N SER A 386 -1.46 -1.88 4.32
CA SER A 386 -2.00 -0.65 4.92
C SER A 386 -0.93 0.26 5.54
N TYR A 387 0.24 -0.29 5.85
CA TYR A 387 1.39 0.47 6.34
C TYR A 387 2.36 0.89 5.24
N HIS A 388 2.11 0.50 3.99
CA HIS A 388 2.96 0.89 2.87
C HIS A 388 2.83 2.41 2.64
N PRO A 389 3.92 3.19 2.54
CA PRO A 389 3.83 4.65 2.41
C PRO A 389 3.03 5.11 1.18
N ALA A 390 3.09 4.36 0.08
CA ALA A 390 2.28 4.62 -1.11
C ALA A 390 0.79 4.21 -0.99
N CYS A 391 0.35 3.53 0.07
CA CYS A 391 -1.07 3.18 0.23
C CYS A 391 -1.94 4.40 0.58
N SER A 392 -1.30 5.45 1.11
CA SER A 392 -1.94 6.69 1.53
C SER A 392 -1.07 7.86 1.08
N PRO A 393 -1.56 8.76 0.22
CA PRO A 393 -0.75 9.85 -0.29
C PRO A 393 -0.50 10.98 0.74
N PHE A 394 -1.01 10.86 1.98
CA PHE A 394 -1.01 11.93 2.98
C PHE A 394 0.34 12.20 3.60
N ILE A 395 0.73 13.47 3.53
CA ILE A 395 1.93 13.98 4.15
C ILE A 395 1.53 15.10 5.10
N SER A 396 1.56 14.78 6.40
CA SER A 396 1.37 15.80 7.42
C SER A 396 2.62 16.65 7.55
N VAL A 397 2.54 17.95 7.25
CA VAL A 397 3.70 18.85 7.40
C VAL A 397 4.18 18.97 8.84
N ASN A 398 3.28 18.75 9.80
CA ASN A 398 3.57 18.83 11.22
C ASN A 398 4.25 17.56 11.79
N THR A 399 4.20 16.43 11.09
CA THR A 399 4.73 15.16 11.62
C THR A 399 5.65 14.43 10.66
N ALA A 400 5.52 14.65 9.36
CA ALA A 400 6.29 13.95 8.36
C ALA A 400 7.77 14.36 8.42
N ASN A 401 8.64 13.46 7.97
CA ASN A 401 10.06 13.77 7.84
C ASN A 401 10.32 14.71 6.64
N LYS A 402 11.55 15.23 6.58
CA LYS A 402 12.00 16.14 5.52
C LYS A 402 11.77 15.55 4.12
N THR A 403 12.21 14.32 3.87
CA THR A 403 12.07 13.63 2.59
C THR A 403 10.62 13.47 2.15
N ALA A 404 9.71 13.13 3.06
CA ALA A 404 8.29 13.05 2.73
C ALA A 404 7.74 14.44 2.38
N ILE A 405 8.02 15.47 3.18
CA ILE A 405 7.56 16.84 2.90
C ILE A 405 8.08 17.35 1.56
N GLN A 406 9.32 17.02 1.16
CA GLN A 406 9.86 17.39 -0.15
C GLN A 406 9.01 16.89 -1.32
N SER A 407 8.37 15.73 -1.19
CA SER A 407 7.52 15.19 -2.27
C SER A 407 6.20 15.95 -2.49
N LEU A 408 5.81 16.86 -1.57
CA LEU A 408 4.67 17.76 -1.77
C LEU A 408 4.98 18.93 -2.72
N PHE A 409 6.23 19.11 -3.12
CA PHE A 409 6.66 20.30 -3.85
C PHE A 409 7.23 19.96 -5.22
N ILE A 410 6.83 20.72 -6.23
CA ILE A 410 7.33 20.62 -7.60
C ILE A 410 8.19 21.86 -7.89
N GLY A 411 9.46 21.64 -8.20
CA GLY A 411 10.43 22.71 -8.45
C GLY A 411 11.85 22.18 -8.53
N SER A 412 12.85 23.07 -8.58
CA SER A 412 14.25 22.63 -8.53
C SER A 412 14.59 22.05 -7.16
N VAL A 413 15.46 21.02 -7.13
CA VAL A 413 15.85 20.32 -5.89
C VAL A 413 16.36 21.30 -4.81
N ASN A 414 17.11 22.33 -5.22
CA ASN A 414 17.65 23.33 -4.30
C ASN A 414 16.57 24.22 -3.70
N GLU A 415 15.64 24.71 -4.52
CA GLU A 415 14.54 25.57 -4.07
C GLU A 415 13.56 24.81 -3.17
N VAL A 416 13.22 23.57 -3.55
CA VAL A 416 12.37 22.69 -2.72
C VAL A 416 13.03 22.46 -1.37
N ARG A 417 14.34 22.15 -1.35
CA ARG A 417 15.08 21.97 -0.10
C ARG A 417 15.06 23.21 0.78
N GLU A 418 15.20 24.41 0.20
CA GLU A 418 15.15 25.67 0.95
C GLU A 418 13.77 25.89 1.62
N VAL A 419 12.69 25.62 0.89
CA VAL A 419 11.32 25.72 1.44
C VAL A 419 11.12 24.72 2.57
N VAL A 420 11.50 23.45 2.36
CA VAL A 420 11.32 22.41 3.37
C VAL A 420 12.16 22.67 4.61
N GLU A 421 13.38 23.18 4.47
CA GLU A 421 14.21 23.55 5.63
C GLU A 421 13.55 24.63 6.48
N GLU A 422 12.92 25.63 5.85
CA GLU A 422 12.17 26.65 6.58
C GLU A 422 10.90 26.08 7.24
N ILE A 423 10.21 25.14 6.58
CA ILE A 423 9.06 24.43 7.15
C ILE A 423 9.47 23.68 8.42
N ILE A 424 10.54 22.89 8.36
CA ILE A 424 11.06 22.11 9.50
C ILE A 424 11.52 23.05 10.62
N ARG A 425 12.18 24.16 10.29
CA ARG A 425 12.63 25.18 11.26
C ARG A 425 11.45 25.81 12.00
N LYS A 426 10.45 26.32 11.26
CA LYS A 426 9.24 26.93 11.84
C LYS A 426 8.44 25.95 12.68
N ARG A 427 8.33 24.70 12.22
CA ARG A 427 7.65 23.62 12.96
C ARG A 427 8.24 23.36 14.35
N ALA A 428 9.56 23.51 14.50
CA ALA A 428 10.26 23.26 15.75
C ALA A 428 10.14 24.42 16.77
N GLU A 429 9.53 25.55 16.40
CA GLU A 429 9.32 26.67 17.31
C GLU A 429 8.26 26.34 18.39
N PRO A 430 8.29 26.96 19.59
CA PRO A 430 7.36 26.63 20.69
C PRO A 430 5.87 26.80 20.39
N ASN A 431 5.52 27.70 19.45
CA ASN A 431 4.17 27.87 18.89
C ASN A 431 4.17 27.57 17.38
N GLY A 432 5.11 26.75 16.94
CA GLY A 432 5.35 26.40 15.56
C GLY A 432 4.30 25.44 15.02
N GLY A 433 4.50 25.09 13.75
CA GLY A 433 3.65 24.20 12.99
C GLY A 433 2.59 24.95 12.19
N PHE A 434 1.85 24.19 11.40
CA PHE A 434 1.04 24.69 10.30
C PHE A 434 -0.41 24.32 10.51
N SER A 435 -1.31 25.24 10.20
CA SER A 435 -2.75 25.05 10.39
C SER A 435 -3.53 25.12 9.08
N ASN A 436 -2.94 25.75 8.07
CA ASN A 436 -3.58 26.00 6.79
C ASN A 436 -2.53 26.14 5.66
N GLU A 437 -3.02 26.15 4.43
CA GLU A 437 -2.19 26.21 3.22
C GLU A 437 -1.50 27.58 3.06
N ASP A 438 -2.14 28.66 3.50
CA ASP A 438 -1.60 30.02 3.42
C ASP A 438 -0.30 30.18 4.21
N ASP A 439 -0.16 29.43 5.32
CA ASP A 439 1.07 29.38 6.11
C ASP A 439 2.27 28.88 5.26
N LEU A 440 2.03 27.91 4.36
CA LEU A 440 3.06 27.35 3.47
C LEU A 440 3.31 28.24 2.27
N HIS A 441 2.26 28.77 1.63
CA HIS A 441 2.40 29.75 0.54
C HIS A 441 3.18 30.98 0.99
N SER A 442 2.97 31.44 2.23
CA SER A 442 3.72 32.53 2.83
C SER A 442 5.23 32.24 2.90
N ILE A 443 5.63 30.99 3.16
CA ILE A 443 7.04 30.58 3.11
C ILE A 443 7.58 30.65 1.68
N ILE A 444 6.87 30.06 0.72
CA ILE A 444 7.27 30.05 -0.70
C ILE A 444 7.47 31.48 -1.21
N HIS A 445 6.50 32.35 -0.94
CA HIS A 445 6.56 33.76 -1.32
C HIS A 445 7.71 34.51 -0.62
N ALA A 446 7.91 34.30 0.68
CA ALA A 446 9.00 34.94 1.42
C ALA A 446 10.39 34.51 0.90
N LYS A 447 10.53 33.26 0.48
CA LYS A 447 11.76 32.72 -0.12
C LYS A 447 11.99 33.14 -1.57
N LYS A 448 10.97 33.66 -2.25
CA LYS A 448 11.02 34.08 -3.66
C LYS A 448 11.48 32.97 -4.61
N VAL A 449 11.15 31.72 -4.30
CA VAL A 449 11.50 30.55 -5.09
C VAL A 449 10.36 30.18 -6.05
N ARG A 450 10.68 29.45 -7.12
CA ARG A 450 9.69 28.92 -8.06
C ARG A 450 9.34 27.48 -7.72
N VAL A 451 8.58 27.33 -6.64
CA VAL A 451 8.11 26.02 -6.16
C VAL A 451 6.59 26.03 -6.14
N GLU A 452 5.99 24.98 -6.68
CA GLU A 452 4.55 24.71 -6.60
C GLU A 452 4.28 23.70 -5.48
N LEU A 453 3.22 23.96 -4.70
CA LEU A 453 2.73 23.07 -3.64
C LEU A 453 1.59 22.22 -4.18
N ASP A 454 1.73 20.90 -4.06
CA ASP A 454 0.63 19.95 -4.26
C ASP A 454 -0.22 19.88 -2.98
N SER A 455 -1.21 20.76 -2.88
CA SER A 455 -2.04 20.91 -1.68
C SER A 455 -3.11 19.83 -1.52
N GLU A 456 -3.37 19.01 -2.54
CA GLU A 456 -4.39 17.96 -2.46
C GLU A 456 -4.02 16.87 -1.41
N PHE A 457 -2.73 16.64 -1.19
CA PHE A 457 -2.22 15.56 -0.33
C PHE A 457 -1.59 16.03 0.98
N LEU A 458 -1.69 17.33 1.24
CA LEU A 458 -1.22 18.00 2.44
C LEU A 458 -2.15 17.76 3.64
N GLU A 459 -1.58 17.48 4.81
CA GLU A 459 -2.31 17.37 6.08
C GLU A 459 -1.67 18.25 7.17
N PHE A 460 -2.49 18.81 8.07
CA PHE A 460 -2.03 19.65 9.19
C PHE A 460 -2.16 18.96 10.56
N SER A 461 -2.49 17.67 10.59
CA SER A 461 -2.59 16.91 11.85
C SER A 461 -1.23 16.79 12.53
N TYR A 462 -1.22 16.88 13.87
CA TYR A 462 -0.07 16.56 14.72
C TYR A 462 0.00 15.08 15.09
#